data_AF-A0A7W1D8A9-F1
#
_entry.id   AF-A0A7W1D8A9-F1
#
_cell.length_a   1.000
_cell.length_b   1.000
_cell.length_c   1.000
_cell.angle_alpha   90.00
_cell.angle_beta   90.00
_cell.angle_gamma   90.00
#
_symmetry.space_group_name_H-M   'P 1'
#
loop_
_entity.id
_entity.type
_entity.pdbx_description
1 polymer ?
#
loop_
_entity_poly.entity_id
_entity_poly.type
_entity_poly.pdbx_seq_one_letter_code
_entity_poly.pdbx_strand_id
1 'polypeptide(L)'
;MARASERVDIATPTFSTPTEITNPLFPISDLRSAILSGRVDGKPFHTETTLLPETRLIEWTQSETVETRVSQYIAYLDGRIQEAALDFYAQADDGSVWYFGEEVHEYRDGSVFSTEGTWLAGRDGPPAMIMPDVPRIGDVHRPENIPAVAFEEVEIKTVAKTVAGPTGPVEGAIVGRELHDDGSYSDKIFAPGYGEFYSAHEGDVEAMALGVPADSTEEPEPSELDALSLTSERLFHSSQRREWRRARLDAKRARVIWESYKQQAVSRWLMREGNRAIEALVTSVRSHDQAKAGTAAIDVAQTALDLKLRYRKPLEIDLGRAALWGRQVVVDARDGDLEAVTGDGAVLDWIRGRVEHGLSAVDTTRVDAALLVLGESVADQDLKTARKAGARLINTFEKIHPAS
;
A
#
# COMPACT_ATOMS: atom_id res chain seq x y z
N MET A 1 26.18 15.49 -1.96
CA MET A 1 26.77 14.72 -0.85
C MET A 1 27.37 15.67 0.18
N ALA A 2 26.87 15.57 1.40
CA ALA A 2 27.29 16.35 2.56
C ALA A 2 28.65 15.88 3.11
N ARG A 3 29.31 16.77 3.86
CA ARG A 3 30.55 16.45 4.59
C ARG A 3 30.22 15.63 5.83
N ALA A 4 31.18 14.84 6.31
CA ALA A 4 31.01 14.05 7.53
C ALA A 4 30.64 14.89 8.77
N SER A 5 31.05 16.17 8.83
CA SER A 5 30.71 17.07 9.94
C SER A 5 29.24 17.53 9.95
N GLU A 6 28.51 17.32 8.87
CA GLU A 6 27.10 17.68 8.71
C GLU A 6 26.18 16.46 8.93
N ARG A 7 26.78 15.26 9.02
CA ARG A 7 26.09 13.98 9.04
C ARG A 7 25.83 13.50 10.47
N VAL A 8 24.61 13.04 10.75
CA VAL A 8 24.19 12.54 12.07
C VAL A 8 24.12 11.02 12.18
N ASP A 9 24.42 10.31 11.10
CA ASP A 9 24.34 8.85 10.95
C ASP A 9 25.73 8.18 10.85
N ILE A 10 26.76 8.83 11.42
CA ILE A 10 28.14 8.35 11.41
C ILE A 10 28.50 7.51 12.64
N ALA A 11 27.67 7.53 13.68
CA ALA A 11 27.86 6.73 14.88
C ALA A 11 27.48 5.28 14.61
N THR A 12 28.18 4.34 15.26
CA THR A 12 27.76 2.94 15.25
C THR A 12 26.60 2.76 16.25
N PRO A 13 25.39 2.44 15.79
CA PRO A 13 24.23 2.25 16.66
C PRO A 13 24.30 0.94 17.46
N THR A 14 23.55 0.86 18.56
CA THR A 14 23.33 -0.35 19.37
C THR A 14 21.83 -0.64 19.50
N PHE A 15 21.46 -1.92 19.67
CA PHE A 15 20.06 -2.37 19.61
C PHE A 15 19.72 -3.32 20.76
N SER A 16 19.17 -2.77 21.83
CA SER A 16 18.72 -3.55 22.99
C SER A 16 17.26 -3.99 22.84
N THR A 17 16.40 -3.15 22.27
CA THR A 17 14.97 -3.40 22.01
C THR A 17 14.56 -2.97 20.59
N PRO A 18 15.19 -3.54 19.55
CA PRO A 18 15.15 -3.00 18.18
C PRO A 18 13.76 -2.91 17.54
N THR A 19 12.84 -3.79 17.95
CA THR A 19 11.50 -3.90 17.37
C THR A 19 10.45 -3.06 18.10
N GLU A 20 10.82 -2.31 19.14
CA GLU A 20 9.97 -1.34 19.82
C GLU A 20 10.21 0.05 19.22
N ILE A 21 9.78 0.26 17.97
CA ILE A 21 10.04 1.52 17.24
C ILE A 21 9.04 2.60 17.67
N THR A 22 9.51 3.48 18.56
CA THR A 22 8.76 4.56 19.22
C THR A 22 9.01 5.96 18.62
N ASN A 23 9.89 6.08 17.63
CA ASN A 23 10.16 7.36 16.97
C ASN A 23 8.87 7.92 16.33
N PRO A 24 8.40 9.12 16.72
CA PRO A 24 7.11 9.62 16.27
C PRO A 24 7.08 9.86 14.76
N LEU A 25 8.20 10.23 14.14
CA LEU A 25 8.32 10.56 12.72
C LEU A 25 8.53 9.32 11.84
N PHE A 26 8.79 8.15 12.42
CA PHE A 26 8.84 6.88 11.72
C PHE A 26 8.29 5.73 12.59
N PRO A 27 6.98 5.73 12.90
CA PRO A 27 6.39 4.87 13.91
C PRO A 27 6.02 3.49 13.34
N ILE A 28 6.94 2.85 12.59
CA ILE A 28 6.60 1.68 11.77
C ILE A 28 6.15 0.45 12.59
N SER A 29 6.51 0.38 13.88
CA SER A 29 5.99 -0.66 14.79
C SER A 29 4.51 -0.47 15.16
N ASP A 30 3.98 0.74 14.99
CA ASP A 30 2.57 1.07 15.28
C ASP A 30 1.77 1.40 14.01
N LEU A 31 2.41 1.74 12.89
CA LEU A 31 1.75 2.05 11.62
C LEU A 31 1.26 0.77 10.92
N ARG A 32 0.12 0.24 11.37
CA ARG A 32 -0.43 -1.05 10.94
C ARG A 32 -0.81 -1.09 9.48
N SER A 33 -1.32 0.01 8.95
CA SER A 33 -1.58 0.17 7.53
C SER A 33 -1.55 1.64 7.13
N ALA A 34 -0.96 1.95 5.99
CA ALA A 34 -0.96 3.27 5.40
C ALA A 34 -1.30 3.20 3.91
N ILE A 35 -1.93 4.26 3.42
CA ILE A 35 -2.26 4.45 2.02
C ILE A 35 -1.71 5.80 1.61
N LEU A 36 -0.86 5.82 0.59
CA LEU A 36 -0.55 7.04 -0.14
C LEU A 36 -1.28 7.02 -1.47
N SER A 37 -1.75 8.19 -1.88
CA SER A 37 -2.44 8.38 -3.15
C SER A 37 -1.84 9.59 -3.86
N GLY A 38 -1.86 9.54 -5.19
CA GLY A 38 -1.39 10.67 -5.96
C GLY A 38 -1.31 10.39 -7.45
N ARG A 39 -0.24 10.86 -8.07
CA ARG A 39 0.01 10.67 -9.50
C ARG A 39 1.50 10.54 -9.77
N VAL A 40 1.84 9.60 -10.63
CA VAL A 40 3.19 9.37 -11.14
C VAL A 40 3.08 9.24 -12.65
N ASP A 41 3.95 9.89 -13.42
CA ASP A 41 3.91 9.91 -14.89
C ASP A 41 2.54 10.31 -15.47
N GLY A 42 1.84 11.21 -14.77
CA GLY A 42 0.47 11.65 -15.12
C GLY A 42 -0.63 10.61 -14.87
N LYS A 43 -0.28 9.38 -14.50
CA LYS A 43 -1.20 8.28 -14.17
C LYS A 43 -1.59 8.34 -12.69
N PRO A 44 -2.76 7.79 -12.32
CA PRO A 44 -3.11 7.60 -10.91
C PRO A 44 -2.10 6.67 -10.23
N PHE A 45 -1.68 7.05 -9.03
CA PHE A 45 -0.76 6.27 -8.20
C PHE A 45 -1.40 6.00 -6.84
N HIS A 46 -1.27 4.77 -6.34
CA HIS A 46 -1.81 4.31 -5.07
C HIS A 46 -0.80 3.35 -4.45
N THR A 47 -0.53 3.48 -3.16
CA THR A 47 0.34 2.54 -2.44
C THR A 47 -0.36 2.02 -1.21
N GLU A 48 0.06 0.84 -0.79
CA GLU A 48 -0.39 0.22 0.44
C GLU A 48 0.83 -0.26 1.21
N THR A 49 1.00 0.26 2.42
CA THR A 49 1.95 -0.26 3.39
C THR A 49 1.19 -1.03 4.46
N THR A 50 1.69 -2.20 4.84
CA THR A 50 1.13 -3.03 5.92
C THR A 50 2.25 -3.55 6.81
N LEU A 51 2.16 -3.27 8.11
CA LEU A 51 3.04 -3.88 9.09
C LEU A 51 2.70 -5.37 9.22
N LEU A 52 3.67 -6.24 8.97
CA LEU A 52 3.50 -7.68 9.15
C LEU A 52 3.76 -8.08 10.62
N PRO A 53 3.10 -9.14 11.13
CA PRO A 53 3.28 -9.58 12.51
C PRO A 53 4.64 -10.21 12.78
N GLU A 54 5.30 -10.75 11.75
CA GLU A 54 6.63 -11.34 11.84
C GLU A 54 7.74 -10.29 11.99
N THR A 55 8.88 -10.79 12.45
CA THR A 55 10.14 -10.08 12.52
C THR A 55 11.18 -10.83 11.70
N ARG A 56 12.25 -10.12 11.29
CA ARG A 56 13.37 -10.73 10.57
C ARG A 56 14.68 -10.49 11.30
N LEU A 57 15.42 -11.56 11.56
CA LEU A 57 16.79 -11.49 12.05
C LEU A 57 17.74 -11.18 10.89
N ILE A 58 18.52 -10.11 11.02
CA ILE A 58 19.51 -9.69 10.01
C ILE A 58 20.88 -9.64 10.68
N GLU A 59 21.81 -10.45 10.16
CA GLU A 59 23.23 -10.38 10.52
C GLU A 59 23.89 -9.29 9.70
N TRP A 60 24.33 -8.20 10.35
CA TRP A 60 24.89 -7.05 9.65
C TRP A 60 26.41 -6.91 9.80
N THR A 61 26.98 -7.62 10.77
CA THR A 61 28.41 -7.75 11.06
C THR A 61 28.61 -9.17 11.57
N GLN A 62 29.86 -9.66 11.57
CA GLN A 62 30.18 -11.04 11.97
C GLN A 62 29.78 -11.40 13.42
N SER A 63 29.46 -10.42 14.26
CA SER A 63 29.14 -10.61 15.68
C SER A 63 27.80 -10.04 16.10
N GLU A 64 27.05 -9.40 15.20
CA GLU A 64 25.81 -8.72 15.56
C GLU A 64 24.68 -9.13 14.62
N THR A 65 23.60 -9.58 15.24
CA THR A 65 22.33 -9.88 14.60
C THR A 65 21.27 -9.01 15.24
N VAL A 66 20.51 -8.28 14.43
CA VAL A 66 19.42 -7.42 14.89
C VAL A 66 18.10 -7.99 14.41
N GLU A 67 17.12 -8.02 15.32
CA GLU A 67 15.74 -8.33 14.98
C GLU A 67 15.05 -7.08 14.43
N THR A 68 14.45 -7.18 13.26
CA THR A 68 13.82 -6.07 12.54
C THR A 68 12.32 -6.28 12.39
N ARG A 69 11.56 -5.19 12.35
CA ARG A 69 10.16 -5.17 11.91
C ARG A 69 10.10 -5.32 10.40
N VAL A 70 9.09 -6.03 9.92
CA VAL A 70 8.83 -6.22 8.50
C VAL A 70 7.64 -5.37 8.09
N SER A 71 7.85 -4.44 7.16
CA SER A 71 6.78 -3.69 6.50
C SER A 71 6.63 -4.18 5.08
N GLN A 72 5.41 -4.46 4.63
CA GLN A 72 5.15 -4.79 3.23
C GLN A 72 4.64 -3.56 2.49
N TYR A 73 5.30 -3.20 1.40
CA TYR A 73 4.90 -2.13 0.49
C TYR A 73 4.38 -2.72 -0.82
N ILE A 74 3.28 -2.17 -1.36
CA ILE A 74 2.84 -2.44 -2.73
C ILE A 74 2.47 -1.12 -3.40
N ALA A 75 3.05 -0.88 -4.58
CA ALA A 75 2.75 0.26 -5.43
C ALA A 75 1.88 -0.15 -6.63
N TYR A 76 0.90 0.68 -6.94
CA TYR A 76 0.02 0.51 -8.08
C TYR A 76 0.02 1.77 -8.95
N LEU A 77 0.35 1.58 -10.24
CA LEU A 77 0.30 2.62 -11.25
C LEU A 77 -0.84 2.32 -12.24
N ASP A 78 -1.78 3.25 -12.36
CA ASP A 78 -2.99 3.09 -13.19
C ASP A 78 -3.77 1.80 -12.88
N GLY A 79 -3.80 1.40 -11.61
CA GLY A 79 -4.51 0.21 -11.13
C GLY A 79 -3.81 -1.13 -11.42
N ARG A 80 -2.54 -1.11 -11.87
CA ARG A 80 -1.71 -2.29 -12.06
C ARG A 80 -0.53 -2.28 -11.10
N ILE A 81 -0.13 -3.46 -10.60
CA ILE A 81 1.05 -3.58 -9.75
C ILE A 81 2.29 -3.06 -10.50
N GLN A 82 3.02 -2.17 -9.84
CA GLN A 82 4.28 -1.61 -10.32
C GLN A 82 5.44 -2.17 -9.51
N GLU A 83 5.26 -2.29 -8.20
CA GLU A 83 6.29 -2.73 -7.28
C GLU A 83 5.66 -3.39 -6.06
N ALA A 84 6.38 -4.34 -5.48
CA ALA A 84 6.14 -4.77 -4.12
C ALA A 84 7.47 -5.04 -3.41
N ALA A 85 7.54 -4.67 -2.13
CA ALA A 85 8.74 -4.81 -1.32
C ALA A 85 8.43 -5.31 0.10
N LEU A 86 9.43 -5.95 0.70
CA LEU A 86 9.49 -6.18 2.15
C LEU A 86 10.64 -5.36 2.73
N ASP A 87 10.32 -4.46 3.63
CA ASP A 87 11.25 -3.51 4.25
C ASP A 87 11.59 -3.91 5.70
N PHE A 88 12.85 -3.76 6.09
CA PHE A 88 13.35 -4.20 7.40
C PHE A 88 13.83 -3.03 8.26
N TYR A 89 13.15 -2.75 9.37
CA TYR A 89 13.46 -1.60 10.23
C TYR A 89 13.77 -1.99 11.67
N ALA A 90 14.67 -1.25 12.32
CA ALA A 90 14.89 -1.32 13.77
C ALA A 90 15.23 0.05 14.36
N GLN A 91 14.87 0.27 15.63
CA GLN A 91 15.27 1.47 16.37
C GLN A 91 16.50 1.18 17.24
N ALA A 92 17.49 2.06 17.16
CA ALA A 92 18.68 2.02 18.00
C ALA A 92 18.38 2.58 19.41
N ASP A 93 19.25 2.29 20.36
CA ASP A 93 19.13 2.70 21.76
C ASP A 93 19.16 4.23 21.96
N ASP A 94 19.66 4.97 20.97
CA ASP A 94 19.67 6.44 20.97
C ASP A 94 18.38 7.07 20.41
N GLY A 95 17.41 6.24 20.00
CA GLY A 95 16.11 6.65 19.47
C GLY A 95 16.07 6.83 17.95
N SER A 96 17.21 6.76 17.26
CA SER A 96 17.24 6.81 15.79
C SER A 96 16.72 5.51 15.18
N VAL A 97 16.03 5.62 14.04
CA VAL A 97 15.50 4.46 13.29
C VAL A 97 16.42 4.17 12.12
N TRP A 98 16.71 2.89 11.95
CA TRP A 98 17.62 2.36 10.95
C TRP A 98 16.90 1.38 10.03
N TYR A 99 17.21 1.49 8.74
CA TYR A 99 16.76 0.63 7.67
C TYR A 99 17.86 -0.39 7.35
N PHE A 100 17.48 -1.66 7.41
CA PHE A 100 18.38 -2.81 7.23
C PHE A 100 18.30 -3.39 5.82
N GLY A 101 17.49 -2.78 4.95
CA GLY A 101 17.33 -3.14 3.56
C GLY A 101 15.93 -3.64 3.24
N GLU A 102 15.82 -4.14 2.02
CA GLU A 102 14.56 -4.48 1.37
C GLU A 102 14.69 -5.64 0.39
N GLU A 103 13.58 -6.31 0.15
CA GLU A 103 13.40 -7.27 -0.93
C GLU A 103 12.39 -6.73 -1.95
N VAL A 104 12.90 -6.09 -3.00
CA VAL A 104 12.13 -5.38 -4.02
C VAL A 104 11.83 -6.27 -5.22
N HIS A 105 10.59 -6.22 -5.68
CA HIS A 105 10.12 -6.85 -6.90
C HIS A 105 9.43 -5.80 -7.78
N GLU A 106 10.07 -5.43 -8.88
CA GLU A 106 9.49 -4.52 -9.86
C GLU A 106 8.76 -5.30 -10.95
N TYR A 107 7.56 -4.83 -11.29
CA TYR A 107 6.64 -5.50 -12.20
C TYR A 107 6.50 -4.77 -13.52
N ARG A 108 6.49 -5.55 -14.61
CA ARG A 108 6.16 -5.11 -15.97
C ARG A 108 5.30 -6.18 -16.60
N ASP A 109 4.18 -5.76 -17.15
CA ASP A 109 3.21 -6.66 -17.79
C ASP A 109 2.79 -7.81 -16.85
N GLY A 110 2.67 -7.48 -15.55
CA GLY A 110 2.26 -8.38 -14.49
C GLY A 110 3.34 -9.36 -13.98
N SER A 111 4.52 -9.40 -14.61
CA SER A 111 5.63 -10.27 -14.20
C SER A 111 6.76 -9.47 -13.58
N VAL A 112 7.48 -10.09 -12.64
CA VAL A 112 8.71 -9.49 -12.09
C VAL A 112 9.74 -9.38 -13.21
N PHE A 113 10.20 -8.17 -13.50
CA PHE A 113 11.24 -7.93 -14.51
C PHE A 113 12.58 -7.50 -13.89
N SER A 114 12.56 -7.06 -12.63
CA SER A 114 13.74 -6.60 -11.91
C SER A 114 13.56 -6.83 -10.41
N THR A 115 14.69 -7.09 -9.75
CA THR A 115 14.84 -7.08 -8.29
C THR A 115 16.08 -6.26 -7.91
N GLU A 116 16.51 -5.35 -8.79
CA GLU A 116 17.80 -4.65 -8.68
C GLU A 116 17.87 -3.74 -7.45
N GLY A 117 16.73 -3.24 -6.96
CA GLY A 117 16.64 -2.48 -5.70
C GLY A 117 16.84 -3.33 -4.44
N THR A 118 16.89 -4.66 -4.52
CA THR A 118 17.04 -5.50 -3.32
C THR A 118 18.42 -5.36 -2.67
N TRP A 119 18.47 -4.87 -1.44
CA TRP A 119 19.69 -4.79 -0.64
C TRP A 119 19.48 -5.23 0.80
N LEU A 120 20.53 -5.72 1.47
CA LEU A 120 20.51 -6.10 2.89
C LEU A 120 21.78 -5.65 3.61
N ALA A 121 21.60 -5.14 4.81
CA ALA A 121 22.70 -4.86 5.73
C ALA A 121 23.53 -6.13 6.00
N GLY A 122 24.85 -5.99 6.06
CA GLY A 122 25.82 -7.09 6.18
C GLY A 122 26.16 -7.80 4.88
N ARG A 123 25.25 -7.82 3.90
CA ARG A 123 25.50 -8.35 2.55
C ARG A 123 26.07 -7.28 1.63
N ASP A 124 25.38 -6.15 1.52
CA ASP A 124 25.68 -5.12 0.53
C ASP A 124 26.32 -3.87 1.14
N GLY A 125 26.11 -3.66 2.44
CA GLY A 125 26.66 -2.51 3.16
C GLY A 125 26.19 -2.44 4.61
N PRO A 126 26.47 -1.33 5.31
CA PRO A 126 25.90 -1.08 6.62
C PRO A 126 24.39 -0.82 6.52
N PRO A 127 23.66 -0.89 7.65
CA PRO A 127 22.35 -0.26 7.74
C PRO A 127 22.42 1.24 7.39
N ALA A 128 21.28 1.83 7.06
CA ALA A 128 21.13 3.25 6.79
C ALA A 128 20.19 3.90 7.81
N MET A 129 20.45 5.13 8.25
CA MET A 129 19.59 5.79 9.23
C MET A 129 18.41 6.41 8.47
N ILE A 130 17.20 5.89 8.65
CA ILE A 130 15.99 6.42 7.98
C ILE A 130 15.38 7.61 8.70
N MET A 131 15.55 7.70 10.02
CA MET A 131 15.03 8.82 10.81
C MET A 131 15.87 9.08 12.06
N PRO A 132 16.43 10.29 12.24
CA PRO A 132 17.05 10.68 13.51
C PRO A 132 16.04 10.72 14.67
N ASP A 133 16.50 10.51 15.92
CA ASP A 133 15.65 10.63 17.12
C ASP A 133 15.04 12.03 17.27
N VAL A 134 15.91 13.07 17.21
CA VAL A 134 15.52 14.48 17.31
C VAL A 134 16.09 15.24 16.12
N PRO A 135 15.36 15.29 14.98
CA PRO A 135 15.80 16.03 13.80
C PRO A 135 15.98 17.51 14.08
N ARG A 136 17.10 18.09 13.64
CA ARG A 136 17.37 19.54 13.68
C ARG A 136 17.62 20.06 12.28
N ILE A 137 17.29 21.33 12.07
CA ILE A 137 17.56 22.00 10.79
C ILE A 137 19.07 21.92 10.49
N GLY A 138 19.41 21.44 9.30
CA GLY A 138 20.78 21.24 8.83
C GLY A 138 21.37 19.86 9.15
N ASP A 139 20.68 19.02 9.94
CA ASP A 139 21.07 17.62 10.08
C ASP A 139 20.99 16.93 8.71
N VAL A 140 22.01 16.14 8.38
CA VAL A 140 22.01 15.30 7.18
C VAL A 140 22.10 13.83 7.59
N HIS A 141 21.25 12.99 7.01
CA HIS A 141 21.32 11.53 7.16
C HIS A 141 21.08 10.86 5.81
N ARG A 142 21.40 9.58 5.72
CA ARG A 142 21.18 8.76 4.53
C ARG A 142 20.19 7.65 4.89
N PRO A 143 18.93 7.76 4.42
CA PRO A 143 17.95 6.69 4.59
C PRO A 143 18.31 5.46 3.76
N GLU A 144 19.08 5.64 2.68
CA GLU A 144 19.69 4.57 1.90
C GLU A 144 21.16 4.89 1.59
N ASN A 145 22.04 3.90 1.72
CA ASN A 145 23.48 4.12 1.60
C ASN A 145 24.22 2.92 1.00
N ILE A 146 23.64 2.34 -0.06
CA ILE A 146 24.25 1.28 -0.88
C ILE A 146 24.50 1.83 -2.29
N PRO A 147 25.62 2.53 -2.53
CA PRO A 147 25.88 3.16 -3.83
C PRO A 147 25.75 2.19 -5.01
N ALA A 148 25.16 2.67 -6.11
CA ALA A 148 24.81 1.91 -7.31
C ALA A 148 23.68 0.87 -7.16
N VAL A 149 23.09 0.73 -5.97
CA VAL A 149 21.86 -0.04 -5.73
C VAL A 149 20.76 0.90 -5.26
N ALA A 150 21.00 1.58 -4.13
CA ALA A 150 20.04 2.45 -3.46
C ALA A 150 20.80 3.54 -2.69
N PHE A 151 20.62 4.81 -3.07
CA PHE A 151 21.29 5.93 -2.41
C PHE A 151 20.37 7.14 -2.33
N GLU A 152 20.16 7.58 -1.09
CA GLU A 152 19.44 8.79 -0.77
C GLU A 152 20.20 9.57 0.32
N GLU A 153 20.17 10.90 0.26
CA GLU A 153 20.72 11.76 1.30
C GLU A 153 19.75 12.90 1.62
N VAL A 154 19.29 12.96 2.87
CA VAL A 154 18.26 13.89 3.31
C VAL A 154 18.87 14.98 4.20
N GLU A 155 18.73 16.24 3.78
CA GLU A 155 19.01 17.42 4.60
C GLU A 155 17.72 17.94 5.24
N ILE A 156 17.65 18.01 6.56
CA ILE A 156 16.49 18.56 7.27
C ILE A 156 16.41 20.07 7.06
N LYS A 157 15.36 20.53 6.38
CA LYS A 157 15.13 21.95 6.06
C LYS A 157 14.20 22.63 7.04
N THR A 158 13.21 21.91 7.53
CA THR A 158 12.16 22.45 8.43
C THR A 158 11.82 21.43 9.50
N VAL A 159 11.54 21.90 10.70
CA VAL A 159 11.03 21.11 11.83
C VAL A 159 9.80 21.79 12.44
N ALA A 160 9.01 21.05 13.22
CA ALA A 160 7.83 21.55 13.93
C ALA A 160 6.78 22.22 13.02
N LYS A 161 6.63 21.71 11.79
CA LYS A 161 5.63 22.20 10.82
C LYS A 161 4.27 21.56 11.11
N THR A 162 3.21 22.34 11.00
CA THR A 162 1.84 21.80 10.93
C THR A 162 1.46 21.54 9.47
N VAL A 163 1.00 20.34 9.16
CA VAL A 163 0.55 19.93 7.82
C VAL A 163 -0.91 19.51 7.84
N ALA A 164 -1.58 19.55 6.70
CA ALA A 164 -2.95 19.06 6.58
C ALA A 164 -2.95 17.53 6.47
N GLY A 165 -3.37 16.85 7.54
CA GLY A 165 -3.58 15.40 7.62
C GLY A 165 -4.84 14.91 6.94
N PRO A 166 -5.01 13.58 6.81
CA PRO A 166 -6.22 12.95 6.29
C PRO A 166 -7.48 13.32 7.10
N THR A 167 -7.39 13.36 8.43
CA THR A 167 -8.52 13.62 9.33
C THR A 167 -8.43 14.94 10.12
N GLY A 168 -7.35 15.71 9.94
CA GLY A 168 -7.13 16.97 10.64
C GLY A 168 -5.70 17.48 10.51
N PRO A 169 -5.36 18.66 11.06
CA PRO A 169 -3.98 19.12 11.09
C PRO A 169 -3.08 18.18 11.90
N VAL A 170 -1.88 17.91 11.41
CA VAL A 170 -0.83 17.14 12.09
C VAL A 170 0.31 18.08 12.43
N GLU A 171 0.61 18.23 13.72
CA GLU A 171 1.71 19.05 14.21
C GLU A 171 3.02 18.26 14.25
N GLY A 172 4.16 18.95 14.28
CA GLY A 172 5.46 18.32 14.49
C GLY A 172 6.10 17.70 13.23
N ALA A 173 5.53 17.91 12.05
CA ALA A 173 6.09 17.40 10.80
C ALA A 173 7.44 18.06 10.49
N ILE A 174 8.28 17.33 9.74
CA ILE A 174 9.55 17.81 9.21
C ILE A 174 9.49 17.89 7.68
N VAL A 175 10.38 18.69 7.10
CA VAL A 175 10.62 18.69 5.65
C VAL A 175 12.10 18.40 5.44
N GLY A 176 12.39 17.32 4.73
CA GLY A 176 13.71 16.95 4.26
C GLY A 176 13.84 17.28 2.78
N ARG A 177 15.01 17.80 2.39
CA ARG A 177 15.40 17.86 0.98
C ARG A 177 16.28 16.66 0.70
N GLU A 178 15.81 15.78 -0.17
CA GLU A 178 16.44 14.53 -0.52
C GLU A 178 17.22 14.66 -1.82
N LEU A 179 18.43 14.12 -1.83
CA LEU A 179 19.27 13.90 -3.00
C LEU A 179 19.15 12.44 -3.41
N HIS A 180 18.76 12.22 -4.66
CA HIS A 180 18.64 10.90 -5.30
C HIS A 180 19.96 10.43 -5.91
N ASP A 181 20.05 9.14 -6.24
CA ASP A 181 21.25 8.54 -6.88
C ASP A 181 21.55 9.15 -8.26
N ASP A 182 20.51 9.59 -8.98
CA ASP A 182 20.64 10.28 -10.28
C ASP A 182 21.10 11.76 -10.16
N GLY A 183 21.27 12.25 -8.92
CA GLY A 183 21.68 13.62 -8.62
C GLY A 183 20.54 14.64 -8.60
N SER A 184 19.30 14.22 -8.83
CA SER A 184 18.11 15.05 -8.71
C SER A 184 17.74 15.29 -7.25
N TYR A 185 16.77 16.17 -7.01
CA TYR A 185 16.30 16.50 -5.67
C TYR A 185 14.77 16.48 -5.58
N SER A 186 14.25 15.99 -4.46
CA SER A 186 12.85 16.12 -4.05
C SER A 186 12.75 16.70 -2.64
N ASP A 187 11.60 17.28 -2.30
CA ASP A 187 11.27 17.56 -0.90
C ASP A 187 10.33 16.45 -0.41
N LYS A 188 10.70 15.79 0.69
CA LYS A 188 9.85 14.82 1.41
C LYS A 188 9.38 15.43 2.72
N ILE A 189 8.14 15.13 3.10
CA ILE A 189 7.55 15.48 4.40
C ILE A 189 7.37 14.20 5.18
N PHE A 190 7.84 14.19 6.43
CA PHE A 190 7.50 13.14 7.40
C PHE A 190 6.65 13.75 8.51
N ALA A 191 5.61 13.05 8.94
CA ALA A 191 4.66 13.55 9.93
C ALA A 191 4.49 12.57 11.10
N PRO A 192 4.39 13.08 12.35
CA PRO A 192 4.20 12.24 13.51
C PRO A 192 2.99 11.31 13.40
N GLY A 193 3.17 10.02 13.68
CA GLY A 193 2.12 9.00 13.58
C GLY A 193 1.92 8.41 12.19
N TYR A 194 2.54 8.98 11.15
CA TYR A 194 2.33 8.60 9.75
C TYR A 194 3.60 8.10 9.04
N GLY A 195 4.79 8.52 9.47
CA GLY A 195 5.99 8.26 8.70
C GLY A 195 6.09 9.20 7.50
N GLU A 196 6.47 8.66 6.34
CA GLU A 196 6.43 9.39 5.08
C GLU A 196 5.00 9.89 4.80
N PHE A 197 4.89 11.19 4.55
CA PHE A 197 3.60 11.89 4.53
C PHE A 197 3.32 12.54 3.18
N TYR A 198 4.34 13.03 2.50
CA TYR A 198 4.22 13.66 1.19
C TYR A 198 5.56 13.70 0.48
N SER A 199 5.58 13.31 -0.79
CA SER A 199 6.69 13.50 -1.71
C SER A 199 6.18 14.15 -3.00
N ALA A 200 7.01 15.00 -3.61
CA ALA A 200 6.74 15.52 -4.94
C ALA A 200 8.04 15.77 -5.71
N HIS A 201 8.08 15.29 -6.94
CA HIS A 201 9.21 15.44 -7.86
C HIS A 201 8.70 15.54 -9.30
N GLU A 202 9.15 16.54 -10.05
CA GLU A 202 8.83 16.74 -11.49
C GLU A 202 7.34 16.63 -11.91
N GLY A 203 6.40 16.87 -10.99
CA GLY A 203 4.96 16.80 -11.23
C GLY A 203 4.31 15.52 -10.69
N ASP A 204 5.12 14.55 -10.30
CA ASP A 204 4.72 13.40 -9.53
C ASP A 204 4.44 13.82 -8.09
N VAL A 205 3.45 13.18 -7.50
CA VAL A 205 2.96 13.45 -6.16
C VAL A 205 2.57 12.14 -5.52
N GLU A 206 3.07 11.93 -4.32
CA GLU A 206 2.67 10.87 -3.43
C GLU A 206 2.28 11.51 -2.11
N ALA A 207 1.11 11.19 -1.59
CA ALA A 207 0.58 11.88 -0.44
C ALA A 207 -0.23 10.96 0.45
N MET A 208 0.03 11.03 1.76
CA MET A 208 -0.71 10.30 2.78
C MET A 208 -2.21 10.54 2.62
N ALA A 209 -2.91 9.48 2.28
CA ALA A 209 -4.34 9.45 2.11
C ALA A 209 -5.03 8.94 3.37
N LEU A 210 -4.42 7.98 4.08
CA LEU A 210 -4.86 7.47 5.38
C LEU A 210 -3.75 6.68 6.09
N GLY A 211 -3.61 6.79 7.41
CA GLY A 211 -2.70 5.98 8.22
C GLY A 211 -3.35 5.45 9.49
N VAL A 212 -3.28 4.14 9.75
CA VAL A 212 -3.80 3.49 10.96
C VAL A 212 -2.65 3.14 11.91
N PRO A 213 -2.73 3.52 13.19
CA PRO A 213 -3.92 3.97 13.92
C PRO A 213 -4.19 5.48 13.94
N ALA A 214 -3.34 6.32 13.36
CA ALA A 214 -3.45 7.78 13.48
C ALA A 214 -4.83 8.35 13.05
N ASP A 215 -5.46 7.74 12.04
CA ASP A 215 -6.78 8.11 11.52
C ASP A 215 -7.93 7.20 11.98
N SER A 216 -7.64 6.21 12.83
CA SER A 216 -8.66 5.31 13.38
C SER A 216 -9.65 6.05 14.27
N THR A 217 -10.88 5.54 14.33
CA THR A 217 -11.94 6.09 15.17
C THR A 217 -12.76 4.97 15.82
N GLU A 218 -13.25 5.25 17.03
CA GLU A 218 -14.22 4.39 17.73
C GLU A 218 -15.67 4.69 17.31
N GLU A 219 -15.88 5.72 16.49
CA GLU A 219 -17.19 6.01 15.91
C GLU A 219 -17.71 4.81 15.10
N PRO A 220 -19.03 4.57 15.07
CA PRO A 220 -19.58 3.50 14.27
C PRO A 220 -19.33 3.73 12.78
N GLU A 221 -19.03 2.65 12.04
CA GLU A 221 -18.88 2.71 10.57
C GLU A 221 -20.16 3.32 9.94
N PRO A 222 -20.02 4.37 9.10
CA PRO A 222 -21.15 4.94 8.38
C PRO A 222 -21.80 3.91 7.45
N SER A 223 -23.12 3.78 7.55
CA SER A 223 -23.92 2.82 6.75
C SER A 223 -23.76 2.99 5.24
N GLU A 224 -23.36 4.19 4.80
CA GLU A 224 -23.07 4.53 3.42
C GLU A 224 -21.89 3.74 2.87
N LEU A 225 -20.86 3.44 3.66
CA LEU A 225 -19.70 2.68 3.19
C LEU A 225 -20.09 1.22 2.90
N ASP A 226 -20.82 0.57 3.81
CA ASP A 226 -21.44 -0.72 3.57
C ASP A 226 -22.37 -0.72 2.35
N ALA A 227 -23.23 0.30 2.25
CA ALA A 227 -24.13 0.43 1.11
C ALA A 227 -23.38 0.61 -0.22
N LEU A 228 -22.22 1.30 -0.20
CA LEU A 228 -21.37 1.51 -1.36
C LEU A 228 -20.67 0.21 -1.78
N SER A 229 -20.10 -0.55 -0.85
CA SER A 229 -19.51 -1.88 -1.11
C SER A 229 -20.55 -2.83 -1.72
N LEU A 230 -21.71 -2.98 -1.08
CA LEU A 230 -22.79 -3.87 -1.55
C LEU A 230 -23.35 -3.44 -2.91
N THR A 231 -23.44 -2.14 -3.17
CA THR A 231 -23.92 -1.63 -4.46
C THR A 231 -22.91 -1.88 -5.57
N SER A 232 -21.62 -1.71 -5.27
CA SER A 232 -20.53 -1.97 -6.21
C SER A 232 -20.44 -3.44 -6.57
N GLU A 233 -20.62 -4.34 -5.60
CA GLU A 233 -20.69 -5.79 -5.83
C GLU A 233 -21.87 -6.17 -6.75
N ARG A 234 -23.09 -5.69 -6.46
CA ARG A 234 -24.25 -5.94 -7.34
C ARG A 234 -24.02 -5.40 -8.74
N LEU A 235 -23.39 -4.24 -8.86
CA LEU A 235 -23.06 -3.64 -10.14
C LEU A 235 -22.02 -4.48 -10.90
N PHE A 236 -20.97 -4.94 -10.23
CA PHE A 236 -20.02 -5.89 -10.79
C PHE A 236 -20.75 -7.09 -11.38
N HIS A 237 -21.59 -7.78 -10.62
CA HIS A 237 -22.32 -8.94 -11.13
C HIS A 237 -23.26 -8.62 -12.30
N SER A 238 -24.01 -7.52 -12.21
CA SER A 238 -24.95 -7.13 -13.28
C SER A 238 -24.23 -6.71 -14.57
N SER A 239 -23.10 -6.00 -14.48
CA SER A 239 -22.25 -5.67 -15.65
C SER A 239 -21.63 -6.92 -16.27
N GLN A 240 -21.14 -7.85 -15.43
CA GLN A 240 -20.60 -9.12 -15.90
C GLN A 240 -21.68 -10.00 -16.57
N ARG A 241 -22.97 -9.80 -16.28
CA ARG A 241 -24.10 -10.50 -16.94
C ARG A 241 -24.76 -9.69 -18.07
N ARG A 242 -24.22 -8.51 -18.41
CA ARG A 242 -24.81 -7.57 -19.40
C ARG A 242 -26.23 -7.10 -19.02
N GLU A 243 -26.56 -7.09 -17.74
CA GLU A 243 -27.83 -6.62 -17.20
C GLU A 243 -27.83 -5.08 -17.07
N TRP A 244 -27.57 -4.37 -18.18
CA TRP A 244 -27.28 -2.93 -18.18
C TRP A 244 -28.35 -2.04 -17.59
N ARG A 245 -29.61 -2.47 -17.59
CA ARG A 245 -30.70 -1.75 -16.91
C ARG A 245 -30.50 -1.74 -15.39
N ARG A 246 -30.11 -2.87 -14.80
CA ARG A 246 -29.80 -3.00 -13.37
C ARG A 246 -28.50 -2.27 -13.04
N ALA A 247 -27.45 -2.49 -13.83
CA ALA A 247 -26.17 -1.80 -13.64
C ALA A 247 -26.33 -0.26 -13.64
N ARG A 248 -27.17 0.29 -14.54
CA ARG A 248 -27.48 1.75 -14.55
C ARG A 248 -28.23 2.22 -13.31
N LEU A 249 -29.09 1.41 -12.72
CA LEU A 249 -29.80 1.75 -11.48
C LEU A 249 -28.83 1.74 -10.29
N ASP A 250 -28.00 0.71 -10.19
CA ASP A 250 -26.99 0.62 -9.14
C ASP A 250 -25.92 1.73 -9.29
N ALA A 251 -25.50 2.09 -10.50
CA ALA A 251 -24.55 3.20 -10.72
C ALA A 251 -25.12 4.54 -10.25
N LYS A 252 -26.41 4.79 -10.50
CA LYS A 252 -27.10 5.98 -9.96
C LYS A 252 -27.16 5.95 -8.44
N ARG A 253 -27.41 4.78 -7.85
CA ARG A 253 -27.46 4.60 -6.39
C ARG A 253 -26.09 4.80 -5.76
N ALA A 254 -25.03 4.21 -6.31
CA ALA A 254 -23.66 4.40 -5.85
C ALA A 254 -23.28 5.88 -5.82
N ARG A 255 -23.60 6.62 -6.88
CA ARG A 255 -23.40 8.07 -6.91
C ARG A 255 -24.17 8.79 -5.79
N VAL A 256 -25.44 8.48 -5.55
CA VAL A 256 -26.21 9.10 -4.46
C VAL A 256 -25.60 8.80 -3.09
N ILE A 257 -25.18 7.56 -2.85
CA ILE A 257 -24.51 7.15 -1.61
C ILE A 257 -23.21 7.94 -1.44
N TRP A 258 -22.39 8.02 -2.48
CA TRP A 258 -21.13 8.75 -2.47
C TRP A 258 -21.33 10.26 -2.21
N GLU A 259 -22.30 10.89 -2.88
CA GLU A 259 -22.63 12.31 -2.65
C GLU A 259 -23.07 12.59 -1.21
N SER A 260 -23.71 11.62 -0.55
CA SER A 260 -24.08 11.70 0.86
C SER A 260 -22.86 11.56 1.77
N TYR A 261 -22.03 10.54 1.51
CA TYR A 261 -20.86 10.24 2.34
C TYR A 261 -19.80 11.33 2.27
N LYS A 262 -19.48 11.85 1.08
CA LYS A 262 -18.37 12.79 0.86
C LYS A 262 -18.57 14.17 1.51
N GLN A 263 -19.73 14.43 2.11
CA GLN A 263 -19.97 15.62 2.94
C GLN A 263 -19.32 15.52 4.32
N GLN A 264 -18.85 14.33 4.71
CA GLN A 264 -18.14 14.09 5.95
C GLN A 264 -16.69 14.59 5.87
N ALA A 265 -16.06 14.84 7.02
CA ALA A 265 -14.64 15.16 7.08
C ALA A 265 -13.81 13.89 6.82
N VAL A 266 -13.32 13.76 5.59
CA VAL A 266 -12.46 12.66 5.12
C VAL A 266 -11.29 13.23 4.31
N SER A 267 -10.27 12.38 4.10
CA SER A 267 -9.08 12.73 3.31
C SER A 267 -9.45 13.28 1.93
N ARG A 268 -8.84 14.42 1.58
CA ARG A 268 -9.03 15.03 0.24
C ARG A 268 -8.60 14.13 -0.90
N TRP A 269 -7.64 13.25 -0.64
CA TRP A 269 -7.10 12.32 -1.64
C TRP A 269 -8.09 11.19 -1.93
N LEU A 270 -8.57 10.52 -0.88
CA LEU A 270 -9.62 9.50 -1.01
C LEU A 270 -10.93 10.09 -1.58
N MET A 271 -11.27 11.36 -1.25
CA MET A 271 -12.40 12.05 -1.89
C MET A 271 -12.22 12.21 -3.40
N ARG A 272 -11.01 12.60 -3.84
CA ARG A 272 -10.69 12.76 -5.27
C ARG A 272 -10.79 11.42 -6.00
N GLU A 273 -10.29 10.35 -5.38
CA GLU A 273 -10.35 9.00 -5.93
C GLU A 273 -11.78 8.48 -6.02
N GLY A 274 -12.57 8.62 -4.96
CA GLY A 274 -13.97 8.21 -4.99
C GLY A 274 -14.80 8.98 -6.03
N ASN A 275 -14.57 10.29 -6.19
CA ASN A 275 -15.21 11.05 -7.27
C ASN A 275 -14.84 10.49 -8.66
N ARG A 276 -13.54 10.23 -8.89
CA ARG A 276 -13.04 9.64 -10.14
C ARG A 276 -13.65 8.26 -10.40
N ALA A 277 -13.67 7.38 -9.40
CA ALA A 277 -14.20 6.03 -9.50
C ALA A 277 -15.70 6.04 -9.82
N ILE A 278 -16.48 6.90 -9.17
CA ILE A 278 -17.92 7.07 -9.45
C ILE A 278 -18.18 7.59 -10.87
N GLU A 279 -17.37 8.55 -11.34
CA GLU A 279 -17.47 9.06 -12.72
C GLU A 279 -17.14 8.00 -13.77
N ALA A 280 -16.05 7.24 -13.54
CA ALA A 280 -15.65 6.13 -14.38
C ALA A 280 -16.75 5.07 -14.45
N LEU A 281 -17.34 4.71 -13.30
CA LEU A 281 -18.43 3.76 -13.17
C LEU A 281 -19.67 4.16 -13.97
N VAL A 282 -20.10 5.43 -13.84
CA VAL A 282 -21.26 5.93 -14.58
C VAL A 282 -20.99 5.94 -16.09
N THR A 283 -19.77 6.26 -16.49
CA THR A 283 -19.36 6.34 -17.89
C THR A 283 -19.29 4.95 -18.55
N SER A 284 -18.63 3.99 -17.89
CA SER A 284 -18.47 2.62 -18.40
C SER A 284 -19.81 1.85 -18.48
N VAL A 285 -20.69 2.05 -17.50
CA VAL A 285 -22.04 1.47 -17.51
C VAL A 285 -22.90 2.07 -18.64
N ARG A 286 -22.65 3.31 -19.06
CA ARG A 286 -23.34 3.93 -20.21
C ARG A 286 -22.84 3.36 -21.54
N SER A 287 -21.55 3.09 -21.66
CA SER A 287 -20.94 2.53 -22.88
C SER A 287 -21.17 1.02 -23.05
N HIS A 288 -21.71 0.34 -22.03
CA HIS A 288 -21.94 -1.13 -22.02
C HIS A 288 -20.64 -1.92 -22.19
N ASP A 289 -19.54 -1.36 -21.71
CA ASP A 289 -18.25 -2.01 -21.69
C ASP A 289 -18.15 -2.87 -20.42
N GLN A 290 -18.06 -4.20 -20.58
CA GLN A 290 -18.09 -5.12 -19.45
C GLN A 290 -16.82 -5.07 -18.60
N ALA A 291 -15.65 -4.92 -19.24
CA ALA A 291 -14.39 -4.87 -18.53
C ALA A 291 -14.30 -3.56 -17.75
N LYS A 292 -14.51 -2.42 -18.43
CA LYS A 292 -14.47 -1.10 -17.79
C LYS A 292 -15.54 -0.92 -16.71
N ALA A 293 -16.74 -1.50 -16.89
CA ALA A 293 -17.78 -1.44 -15.85
C ALA A 293 -17.47 -2.37 -14.68
N GLY A 294 -16.78 -3.49 -14.91
CA GLY A 294 -16.28 -4.37 -13.87
C GLY A 294 -15.21 -3.70 -13.03
N THR A 295 -14.14 -3.22 -13.67
CA THR A 295 -13.03 -2.52 -13.01
C THR A 295 -13.50 -1.26 -12.28
N ALA A 296 -14.32 -0.41 -12.92
CA ALA A 296 -14.84 0.77 -12.21
C ALA A 296 -15.72 0.42 -11.01
N ALA A 297 -16.36 -0.76 -10.98
CA ALA A 297 -17.07 -1.23 -9.79
C ALA A 297 -16.10 -1.65 -8.68
N ILE A 298 -14.99 -2.28 -9.06
CA ILE A 298 -13.89 -2.65 -8.17
C ILE A 298 -13.26 -1.40 -7.56
N ASP A 299 -12.96 -0.37 -8.36
CA ASP A 299 -12.39 0.91 -7.89
C ASP A 299 -13.26 1.60 -6.84
N VAL A 300 -14.59 1.59 -7.04
CA VAL A 300 -15.54 2.16 -6.06
C VAL A 300 -15.57 1.32 -4.78
N ALA A 301 -15.47 -0.01 -4.89
CA ALA A 301 -15.39 -0.88 -3.73
C ALA A 301 -14.05 -0.73 -2.98
N GLN A 302 -12.94 -0.53 -3.68
CA GLN A 302 -11.62 -0.23 -3.10
C GLN A 302 -11.67 1.08 -2.32
N THR A 303 -12.22 2.14 -2.92
CA THR A 303 -12.43 3.42 -2.22
C THR A 303 -13.23 3.22 -0.92
N ALA A 304 -14.27 2.39 -0.95
CA ALA A 304 -15.07 2.09 0.24
C ALA A 304 -14.24 1.34 1.31
N LEU A 305 -13.42 0.36 0.92
CA LEU A 305 -12.53 -0.37 1.84
C LEU A 305 -11.46 0.55 2.45
N ASP A 306 -10.86 1.42 1.66
CA ASP A 306 -9.85 2.37 2.13
C ASP A 306 -10.46 3.33 3.18
N LEU A 307 -11.69 3.78 2.96
CA LEU A 307 -12.42 4.60 3.96
C LEU A 307 -12.83 3.79 5.19
N LYS A 308 -13.15 2.51 5.04
CA LYS A 308 -13.50 1.60 6.14
C LYS A 308 -12.31 1.29 7.05
N LEU A 309 -11.08 1.46 6.57
CA LEU A 309 -9.86 1.24 7.35
C LEU A 309 -9.79 2.13 8.62
N ARG A 310 -10.54 3.25 8.66
CA ARG A 310 -10.71 4.06 9.88
C ARG A 310 -11.52 3.37 10.98
N TYR A 311 -12.39 2.43 10.63
CA TYR A 311 -13.42 1.85 11.50
C TYR A 311 -13.23 0.34 11.75
N ARG A 312 -12.39 -0.31 10.94
CA ARG A 312 -12.20 -1.77 10.91
C ARG A 312 -10.74 -2.13 11.08
N LYS A 313 -10.49 -3.37 11.50
CA LYS A 313 -9.13 -3.90 11.61
C LYS A 313 -8.51 -4.03 10.20
N PRO A 314 -7.21 -3.77 10.02
CA PRO A 314 -6.53 -3.94 8.73
C PRO A 314 -6.74 -5.31 8.08
N LEU A 315 -6.73 -6.39 8.88
CA LEU A 315 -7.00 -7.75 8.41
C LEU A 315 -8.37 -7.89 7.72
N GLU A 316 -9.42 -7.22 8.21
CA GLU A 316 -10.75 -7.25 7.58
C GLU A 316 -10.73 -6.51 6.23
N ILE A 317 -9.95 -5.43 6.14
CA ILE A 317 -9.78 -4.66 4.90
C ILE A 317 -8.98 -5.45 3.87
N ASP A 318 -7.89 -6.11 4.27
CA ASP A 318 -7.06 -6.91 3.36
C ASP A 318 -7.81 -8.15 2.83
N LEU A 319 -8.67 -8.79 3.63
CA LEU A 319 -9.58 -9.83 3.13
C LEU A 319 -10.55 -9.28 2.06
N GLY A 320 -11.06 -8.07 2.27
CA GLY A 320 -11.86 -7.35 1.28
C GLY A 320 -11.08 -7.07 -0.01
N ARG A 321 -9.85 -6.56 0.11
CA ARG A 321 -8.96 -6.28 -1.03
C ARG A 321 -8.62 -7.55 -1.81
N ALA A 322 -8.33 -8.66 -1.13
CA ALA A 322 -8.12 -9.96 -1.78
C ALA A 322 -9.35 -10.38 -2.61
N ALA A 323 -10.56 -10.17 -2.09
CA ALA A 323 -11.79 -10.44 -2.84
C ALA A 323 -12.00 -9.48 -4.03
N LEU A 324 -11.48 -8.27 -3.98
CA LEU A 324 -11.48 -7.33 -5.11
C LEU A 324 -10.50 -7.77 -6.21
N TRP A 325 -9.29 -8.19 -5.86
CA TRP A 325 -8.33 -8.72 -6.85
C TRP A 325 -8.80 -10.02 -7.48
N GLY A 326 -9.48 -10.90 -6.73
CA GLY A 326 -10.17 -12.05 -7.30
C GLY A 326 -11.26 -11.68 -8.33
N ARG A 327 -11.90 -10.51 -8.18
CA ARG A 327 -12.82 -9.94 -9.19
C ARG A 327 -12.09 -9.37 -10.39
N GLN A 328 -10.93 -8.75 -10.18
CA GLN A 328 -10.09 -8.21 -11.25
C GLN A 328 -9.58 -9.34 -12.16
N VAL A 329 -9.12 -10.47 -11.58
CA VAL A 329 -8.80 -11.71 -12.33
C VAL A 329 -9.97 -12.14 -13.21
N VAL A 330 -11.21 -12.06 -12.71
CA VAL A 330 -12.40 -12.45 -13.49
C VAL A 330 -12.67 -11.51 -14.66
N VAL A 331 -12.37 -10.22 -14.51
CA VAL A 331 -12.51 -9.19 -15.54
C VAL A 331 -11.45 -9.38 -16.61
N ASP A 332 -10.18 -9.44 -16.23
CA ASP A 332 -9.07 -9.46 -17.17
C ASP A 332 -8.98 -10.80 -17.92
N ALA A 333 -9.21 -11.92 -17.22
CA ALA A 333 -9.26 -13.24 -17.87
C ALA A 333 -10.42 -13.37 -18.86
N ARG A 334 -11.48 -12.56 -18.70
CA ARG A 334 -12.58 -12.50 -19.67
C ARG A 334 -12.24 -11.63 -20.86
N ASP A 335 -11.48 -10.57 -20.65
CA ASP A 335 -11.02 -9.68 -21.71
C ASP A 335 -9.90 -10.31 -22.56
N GLY A 336 -9.27 -11.37 -22.04
CA GLY A 336 -8.19 -12.09 -22.73
C GLY A 336 -6.81 -11.53 -22.40
N ASP A 337 -6.71 -10.71 -21.35
CA ASP A 337 -5.49 -10.02 -20.95
C ASP A 337 -4.68 -10.89 -19.97
N LEU A 338 -3.73 -11.65 -20.52
CA LEU A 338 -2.88 -12.55 -19.72
C LEU A 338 -1.92 -11.79 -18.80
N GLU A 339 -1.36 -10.68 -19.28
CA GLU A 339 -0.40 -9.85 -18.54
C GLU A 339 -1.09 -9.25 -17.31
N ALA A 340 -2.30 -8.71 -17.49
CA ALA A 340 -3.13 -8.24 -16.39
C ALA A 340 -3.45 -9.35 -15.37
N VAL A 341 -3.90 -10.52 -15.81
CA VAL A 341 -4.21 -11.65 -14.91
C VAL A 341 -2.97 -12.12 -14.14
N THR A 342 -1.80 -12.07 -14.77
CA THR A 342 -0.52 -12.41 -14.11
C THR A 342 -0.24 -11.42 -12.98
N GLY A 343 -0.39 -10.12 -13.25
CA GLY A 343 -0.24 -9.07 -12.24
C GLY A 343 -1.26 -9.18 -11.11
N ASP A 344 -2.53 -9.43 -11.43
CA ASP A 344 -3.58 -9.64 -10.42
C ASP A 344 -3.26 -10.83 -9.50
N GLY A 345 -2.70 -11.91 -10.07
CA GLY A 345 -2.22 -13.07 -9.32
C GLY A 345 -1.08 -12.72 -8.37
N ALA A 346 -0.10 -11.94 -8.83
CA ALA A 346 1.00 -11.47 -8.00
C ALA A 346 0.50 -10.63 -6.80
N VAL A 347 -0.45 -9.73 -7.02
CA VAL A 347 -1.04 -8.95 -5.92
C VAL A 347 -1.75 -9.85 -4.91
N LEU A 348 -2.49 -10.86 -5.38
CA LEU A 348 -3.16 -11.83 -4.50
C LEU A 348 -2.16 -12.61 -3.63
N ASP A 349 -0.99 -12.97 -4.16
CA ASP A 349 0.06 -13.64 -3.39
C ASP A 349 0.65 -12.72 -2.31
N TRP A 350 0.85 -11.42 -2.60
CA TRP A 350 1.29 -10.46 -1.60
C TRP A 350 0.26 -10.23 -0.49
N ILE A 351 -1.02 -10.06 -0.87
CA ILE A 351 -2.11 -9.90 0.09
C ILE A 351 -2.30 -11.19 0.93
N ARG A 352 -2.03 -12.38 0.36
CA ARG A 352 -2.01 -13.62 1.14
C ARG A 352 -1.05 -13.52 2.32
N GLY A 353 0.14 -12.96 2.14
CA GLY A 353 1.12 -12.76 3.22
C GLY A 353 0.57 -11.86 4.34
N ARG A 354 -0.22 -10.84 3.99
CA ARG A 354 -0.87 -9.96 4.97
C ARG A 354 -1.92 -10.68 5.80
N VAL A 355 -2.65 -11.64 5.23
CA VAL A 355 -3.82 -12.23 5.90
C VAL A 355 -3.55 -13.57 6.57
N GLU A 356 -2.48 -14.28 6.20
CA GLU A 356 -2.28 -15.69 6.57
C GLU A 356 -2.29 -15.96 8.09
N HIS A 357 -1.75 -15.03 8.88
CA HIS A 357 -1.72 -15.12 10.34
C HIS A 357 -3.12 -15.04 10.99
N GLY A 358 -4.10 -14.49 10.27
CA GLY A 358 -5.49 -14.39 10.69
C GLY A 358 -6.38 -15.54 10.23
N LEU A 359 -5.85 -16.49 9.44
CA LEU A 359 -6.62 -17.56 8.84
C LEU A 359 -6.64 -18.83 9.70
N SER A 360 -7.75 -19.55 9.66
CA SER A 360 -7.79 -20.93 10.15
C SER A 360 -7.01 -21.84 9.19
N ALA A 361 -6.45 -22.96 9.67
CA ALA A 361 -5.74 -23.92 8.81
C ALA A 361 -6.59 -24.41 7.61
N VAL A 362 -7.91 -24.51 7.79
CA VAL A 362 -8.85 -24.88 6.73
C VAL A 362 -8.95 -23.77 5.67
N ASP A 363 -9.01 -22.51 6.10
CA ASP A 363 -9.11 -21.38 5.18
C ASP A 363 -7.78 -21.12 4.48
N THR A 364 -6.64 -21.25 5.18
CA THR A 364 -5.29 -21.24 4.56
C THR A 364 -5.22 -22.27 3.44
N THR A 365 -5.60 -23.53 3.70
CA THR A 365 -5.60 -24.59 2.68
C THR A 365 -6.50 -24.25 1.48
N ARG A 366 -7.64 -23.61 1.71
CA ARG A 366 -8.58 -23.22 0.63
C ARG A 366 -8.03 -22.08 -0.22
N VAL A 367 -7.41 -21.08 0.42
CA VAL A 367 -6.77 -19.95 -0.26
C VAL A 367 -5.60 -20.48 -1.10
N ASP A 368 -4.68 -21.24 -0.49
CA ASP A 368 -3.49 -21.78 -1.14
C ASP A 368 -3.83 -22.65 -2.34
N ALA A 369 -4.82 -23.53 -2.19
CA ALA A 369 -5.27 -24.38 -3.29
C ALA A 369 -5.92 -23.58 -4.44
N ALA A 370 -6.50 -22.41 -4.16
CA ALA A 370 -7.09 -21.57 -5.19
C ALA A 370 -6.05 -20.67 -5.88
N LEU A 371 -5.07 -20.15 -5.13
CA LEU A 371 -3.91 -19.42 -5.68
C LEU A 371 -3.03 -20.32 -6.53
N LEU A 372 -2.77 -21.56 -6.09
CA LEU A 372 -2.01 -22.53 -6.88
C LEU A 372 -2.67 -22.78 -8.26
N VAL A 373 -3.99 -22.99 -8.28
CA VAL A 373 -4.71 -23.17 -9.55
C VAL A 373 -4.66 -21.91 -10.41
N LEU A 374 -4.69 -20.72 -9.82
CA LEU A 374 -4.54 -19.47 -10.57
C LEU A 374 -3.14 -19.40 -11.20
N GLY A 375 -2.08 -19.60 -10.42
CA GLY A 375 -0.70 -19.58 -10.89
C GLY A 375 -0.43 -20.61 -11.99
N GLU A 376 -0.88 -21.86 -11.81
CA GLU A 376 -0.78 -22.91 -12.84
C GLU A 376 -1.52 -22.51 -14.12
N SER A 377 -2.73 -21.94 -14.00
CA SER A 377 -3.50 -21.51 -15.15
C SER A 377 -2.89 -20.32 -15.90
N VAL A 378 -2.18 -19.42 -15.20
CA VAL A 378 -1.42 -18.33 -15.82
C VAL A 378 -0.22 -18.90 -16.59
N ALA A 379 0.53 -19.82 -15.97
CA ALA A 379 1.66 -20.49 -16.62
C ALA A 379 1.24 -21.27 -17.89
N ASP A 380 0.09 -21.92 -17.84
CA ASP A 380 -0.50 -22.65 -18.97
C ASP A 380 -1.25 -21.75 -19.97
N GLN A 381 -1.33 -20.43 -19.70
CA GLN A 381 -2.12 -19.47 -20.47
C GLN A 381 -3.62 -19.83 -20.60
N ASP A 382 -4.14 -20.60 -19.64
CA ASP A 382 -5.55 -21.01 -19.56
C ASP A 382 -6.39 -19.97 -18.79
N LEU A 383 -6.69 -18.85 -19.46
CA LEU A 383 -7.52 -17.78 -18.91
C LEU A 383 -8.93 -18.24 -18.51
N LYS A 384 -9.44 -19.32 -19.10
CA LYS A 384 -10.75 -19.86 -18.70
C LYS A 384 -10.67 -20.51 -17.32
N THR A 385 -9.58 -21.18 -17.01
CA THR A 385 -9.33 -21.74 -15.67
C THR A 385 -8.94 -20.64 -14.69
N ALA A 386 -8.11 -19.68 -15.08
CA ALA A 386 -7.78 -18.50 -14.27
C ALA A 386 -9.04 -17.77 -13.80
N ARG A 387 -9.99 -17.51 -14.71
CA ARG A 387 -11.28 -16.90 -14.39
C ARG A 387 -12.09 -17.70 -13.36
N LYS A 388 -12.04 -19.03 -13.39
CA LYS A 388 -12.71 -19.87 -12.39
C LYS A 388 -11.98 -19.83 -11.05
N ALA A 389 -10.65 -19.79 -11.07
CA ALA A 389 -9.82 -19.64 -9.88
C ALA A 389 -10.11 -18.30 -9.18
N GLY A 390 -10.13 -17.18 -9.92
CA GLY A 390 -10.54 -15.87 -9.40
C GLY A 390 -11.94 -15.89 -8.76
N ALA A 391 -12.93 -16.49 -9.45
CA ALA A 391 -14.27 -16.66 -8.89
C ALA A 391 -14.29 -17.52 -7.61
N ARG A 392 -13.41 -18.51 -7.49
CA ARG A 392 -13.26 -19.32 -6.28
C ARG A 392 -12.61 -18.52 -5.15
N LEU A 393 -11.57 -17.75 -5.43
CA LEU A 393 -10.89 -16.88 -4.47
C LEU A 393 -11.86 -15.86 -3.85
N ILE A 394 -12.69 -15.20 -4.67
CA ILE A 394 -13.75 -14.29 -4.19
C ILE A 394 -14.62 -14.99 -3.12
N ASN A 395 -15.17 -16.15 -3.46
CA ASN A 395 -16.04 -16.91 -2.57
C ASN A 395 -15.32 -17.43 -1.31
N THR A 396 -14.01 -17.65 -1.39
CA THR A 396 -13.20 -18.07 -0.25
C THR A 396 -13.02 -16.89 0.70
N PHE A 397 -12.49 -15.77 0.22
CA PHE A 397 -12.19 -14.60 1.06
C PHE A 397 -13.44 -13.99 1.71
N GLU A 398 -14.57 -13.91 1.01
CA GLU A 398 -15.82 -13.34 1.55
C GLU A 398 -16.45 -14.17 2.67
N LYS A 399 -16.05 -15.44 2.81
CA LYS A 399 -16.55 -16.33 3.87
C LYS A 399 -15.61 -16.40 5.07
N ILE A 400 -14.44 -15.78 4.97
CA ILE A 400 -13.49 -15.73 6.07
C ILE A 400 -13.99 -14.64 7.01
N HIS A 401 -14.27 -15.06 8.24
CA HIS A 401 -14.52 -14.16 9.35
C HIS A 401 -13.34 -14.30 10.29
N PRO A 402 -12.43 -13.31 10.34
CA PRO A 402 -11.26 -13.40 11.20
C PRO A 402 -11.70 -13.58 12.65
N ALA A 403 -10.94 -14.35 13.42
CA ALA A 403 -11.22 -14.55 14.84
C ALA A 403 -11.22 -13.18 15.56
N SER A 404 -12.19 -12.98 16.45
CA SER A 404 -12.43 -11.71 17.16
C SER A 404 -11.22 -11.24 17.95
#